data_AF-A0A530CIG4-F1
#
_entry.id   AF-A0A530CIG4-F1
#
_cell.length_a   1.000
_cell.length_b   1.000
_cell.length_c   1.000
_cell.angle_alpha   90.00
_cell.angle_beta   90.00
_cell.angle_gamma   90.00
#
_symmetry.space_group_name_H-M   'P 1'
#
loop_
_entity.id
_entity.type
_entity.pdbx_description
1 polymer ?
#
loop_
_entity_poly.entity_id
_entity_poly.type
_entity_poly.pdbx_seq_one_letter_code
_entity_poly.pdbx_strand_id
1 'polypeptide(L)'
;MAETSTAETDSRLIGSHHGQVSAGDIAVGVIIGRTSEFFDFFVYAIASVIVFPRLVFPTHDPLVGTLYSFAIFALAFIARPFGTVLFMAIDRAYGRGAKLTIALFLL
;
A
#
# COMPACT_ATOMS: atom_id res chain seq x y z
N MET A 1 7.64 41.85 -19.81
CA MET A 1 7.45 41.02 -18.59
C MET A 1 6.04 40.41 -18.64
N ALA A 2 5.77 39.64 -19.71
CA ALA A 2 4.44 39.18 -20.08
C ALA A 2 4.56 37.77 -20.66
N GLU A 3 4.68 36.76 -19.80
CA GLU A 3 4.60 35.35 -20.18
C GLU A 3 4.31 34.42 -18.99
N THR A 4 3.75 34.96 -17.90
CA THR A 4 3.19 34.11 -16.84
C THR A 4 1.76 33.75 -17.21
N SER A 5 1.68 32.63 -17.95
CA SER A 5 0.82 31.53 -17.56
C SER A 5 -0.67 31.59 -17.91
N THR A 6 -0.93 31.69 -19.21
CA THR A 6 -2.16 31.15 -19.82
C THR A 6 -2.40 29.71 -19.37
N ALA A 7 -1.35 28.92 -19.13
CA ALA A 7 -1.42 27.54 -18.62
C ALA A 7 -1.87 27.40 -17.15
N GLU A 8 -1.46 28.29 -16.23
CA GLU A 8 -1.96 28.28 -14.84
C GLU A 8 -3.40 28.80 -14.73
N THR A 9 -3.81 29.67 -15.65
CA THR A 9 -5.19 30.15 -15.72
C THR A 9 -6.12 29.06 -16.25
N ASP A 10 -5.66 28.30 -17.25
CA ASP A 10 -6.43 27.21 -17.86
C ASP A 10 -6.57 25.99 -16.92
N SER A 11 -5.53 25.68 -16.15
CA SER A 11 -5.61 24.64 -15.11
C SER A 11 -6.57 24.97 -13.96
N ARG A 12 -6.82 26.25 -13.68
CA ARG A 12 -7.88 26.69 -12.74
C ARG A 12 -9.29 26.54 -13.31
N LEU A 13 -9.45 26.68 -14.63
CA LEU A 13 -10.73 26.51 -15.32
C LEU A 13 -11.10 25.04 -15.51
N ILE A 14 -10.11 24.15 -15.66
CA ILE A 14 -10.33 22.69 -15.64
C ILE A 14 -10.63 22.19 -14.21
N GLY A 15 -10.08 22.85 -13.19
CA GLY A 15 -10.31 22.53 -11.77
C GLY A 15 -11.72 22.82 -11.25
N SER A 16 -12.50 23.70 -11.89
CA SER A 16 -13.85 24.05 -11.47
C SER A 16 -14.94 23.05 -11.88
N HIS A 17 -14.57 22.03 -12.68
CA HIS A 17 -15.44 20.93 -13.10
C HIS A 17 -15.28 19.64 -12.28
N HIS A 18 -14.59 19.68 -11.13
CA HIS A 18 -14.67 18.59 -10.16
C HIS A 18 -15.95 18.79 -9.32
N GLY A 19 -17.04 18.18 -9.76
CA GLY A 19 -18.24 17.98 -8.94
C GLY A 19 -17.83 17.42 -7.58
N GLN A 20 -18.47 17.88 -6.50
CA GLN A 20 -18.14 17.49 -5.12
C GLN A 20 -17.90 15.98 -5.06
N VAL A 21 -16.65 15.57 -4.83
CA VAL A 21 -16.29 14.15 -4.76
C VAL A 21 -17.15 13.53 -3.67
N SER A 22 -18.05 12.63 -4.07
CA SER A 22 -18.99 12.03 -3.13
C SER A 22 -18.21 11.21 -2.11
N ALA A 23 -18.67 11.22 -0.85
CA ALA A 23 -18.12 10.34 0.16
C ALA A 23 -18.13 8.87 -0.28
N GLY A 24 -19.09 8.48 -1.15
CA GLY A 24 -19.16 7.15 -1.76
C GLY A 24 -17.95 6.83 -2.65
N ASP A 25 -17.51 7.76 -3.49
CA ASP A 25 -16.39 7.55 -4.41
C ASP A 25 -15.08 7.37 -3.63
N ILE A 26 -14.91 8.13 -2.55
CA ILE A 26 -13.76 8.00 -1.64
C ILE A 26 -13.83 6.67 -0.88
N ALA A 27 -15.00 6.29 -0.38
CA ALA A 27 -15.19 5.04 0.36
C ALA A 27 -14.85 3.82 -0.50
N VAL A 28 -15.29 3.80 -1.75
CA VAL A 28 -14.97 2.72 -2.70
C VAL A 28 -13.45 2.61 -2.91
N GLY A 29 -12.76 3.73 -3.14
CA GLY A 29 -11.30 3.73 -3.29
C GLY A 29 -10.58 3.20 -2.04
N VAL A 30 -11.02 3.60 -0.84
CA VAL A 30 -10.46 3.11 0.43
C VAL A 30 -10.71 1.60 0.62
N ILE A 31 -11.92 1.13 0.31
CA ILE A 31 -12.28 -0.30 0.44
C ILE A 31 -11.43 -1.15 -0.50
N ILE A 32 -11.29 -0.73 -1.76
CA ILE A 32 -10.48 -1.46 -2.75
C ILE A 32 -9.02 -1.51 -2.30
N GLY A 33 -8.45 -0.36 -1.91
CA GLY A 33 -7.06 -0.30 -1.44
C GLY A 33 -6.82 -1.16 -0.21
N ARG A 34 -7.73 -1.10 0.77
CA ARG A 34 -7.64 -1.91 1.99
C ARG A 34 -7.77 -3.40 1.67
N THR A 35 -8.75 -3.79 0.85
CA THR A 35 -8.97 -5.18 0.46
C THR A 35 -7.76 -5.74 -0.29
N SER A 36 -7.19 -4.97 -1.22
CA SER A 36 -5.99 -5.37 -1.97
C SER A 36 -4.82 -5.63 -1.03
N GLU A 37 -4.56 -4.75 -0.07
CA GLU A 37 -3.53 -4.97 0.94
C GLU A 37 -3.79 -6.25 1.73
N PHE A 38 -5.03 -6.46 2.23
CA PHE A 38 -5.36 -7.66 3.01
C PHE A 38 -5.28 -8.96 2.21
N PHE A 39 -5.50 -8.91 0.89
CA PHE A 39 -5.42 -10.08 0.02
C PHE A 39 -4.02 -10.73 0.11
N ASP A 40 -2.96 -9.94 -0.04
CA ASP A 40 -1.58 -10.46 0.00
C ASP A 40 -1.23 -11.06 1.36
N PHE A 41 -1.65 -10.41 2.46
CA PHE A 41 -1.47 -10.95 3.80
C PHE A 41 -2.19 -12.29 3.99
N PHE A 42 -3.38 -12.44 3.42
CA PHE A 42 -4.16 -13.66 3.54
C PHE A 42 -3.49 -14.80 2.79
N VAL A 43 -3.04 -14.55 1.56
CA VAL A 43 -2.30 -15.53 0.75
C VAL A 43 -1.00 -15.93 1.44
N TYR A 44 -0.24 -14.96 1.96
CA TYR A 44 1.00 -15.23 2.68
C TYR A 44 0.76 -16.03 3.98
N ALA A 45 -0.31 -15.74 4.72
CA ALA A 45 -0.67 -16.48 5.92
C ALA A 45 -0.96 -17.96 5.61
N ILE A 46 -1.73 -18.24 4.55
CA ILE A 46 -2.00 -19.61 4.11
C ILE A 46 -0.71 -20.30 3.67
N ALA A 47 0.14 -19.60 2.91
CA ALA A 47 1.44 -20.11 2.49
C ALA A 47 2.37 -20.42 3.68
N SER A 48 2.28 -19.64 4.76
CA SER A 48 3.05 -19.87 5.99
C SER A 48 2.68 -21.16 6.73
N VAL A 49 1.49 -21.69 6.48
CA VAL A 49 1.05 -22.97 7.07
C VAL A 49 1.35 -24.14 6.13
N ILE A 50 1.11 -23.97 4.83
CA ILE A 50 1.10 -25.10 3.88
C ILE A 50 2.43 -25.24 3.12
N VAL A 51 3.08 -24.12 2.80
CA VAL A 51 4.16 -24.05 1.81
C VAL A 51 5.51 -23.78 2.47
N PHE A 52 5.63 -22.68 3.22
CA PHE A 52 6.91 -22.22 3.79
C PHE A 52 7.57 -23.19 4.77
N PRO A 53 6.84 -23.93 5.64
CA PRO A 53 7.48 -24.86 6.57
C PRO A 53 8.29 -25.93 5.84
N ARG A 54 7.81 -26.38 4.67
CA ARG A 54 8.50 -27.42 3.86
C ARG A 54 9.53 -26.85 2.89
N LEU A 55 9.32 -25.65 2.36
CA LEU A 55 10.21 -25.03 1.37
C LEU A 55 11.38 -24.29 1.99
N VAL A 56 11.13 -23.53 3.07
CA VAL A 56 12.13 -22.65 3.69
C VAL A 56 12.83 -23.35 4.86
N PHE A 57 12.14 -24.25 5.55
CA PHE A 57 12.65 -24.96 6.73
C PHE A 57 12.62 -26.50 6.60
N PRO A 58 13.11 -27.09 5.50
CA PRO A 58 12.98 -28.53 5.23
C PRO A 58 13.72 -29.45 6.23
N THR A 59 14.74 -28.93 6.91
CA THR A 59 15.59 -29.68 7.84
C THR A 59 15.10 -29.65 9.29
N HIS A 60 14.04 -28.90 9.59
CA HIS A 60 13.49 -28.77 10.94
C HIS A 60 12.26 -29.66 11.13
N ASP A 61 11.91 -29.94 12.39
CA ASP A 61 10.64 -30.59 12.74
C ASP A 61 9.47 -29.77 12.14
N PRO A 62 8.48 -30.42 11.48
CA PRO A 62 7.30 -29.77 10.94
C PRO A 62 6.64 -28.74 11.87
N LEU A 63 6.61 -28.99 13.17
CA LEU A 63 6.07 -28.04 14.15
C LEU A 63 6.91 -26.76 14.21
N VAL A 64 8.23 -26.91 14.33
CA VAL A 64 9.18 -25.80 14.46
C VAL A 64 9.26 -24.98 13.17
N GLY A 65 9.27 -25.63 12.00
CA GLY A 65 9.24 -24.95 10.71
C GLY A 65 7.98 -24.10 10.50
N THR A 66 6.85 -24.53 11.07
CA THR A 66 5.59 -23.77 11.05
C THR A 66 5.67 -22.55 11.97
N LEU A 67 6.22 -22.71 13.18
CA LEU A 67 6.43 -21.60 14.11
C LEU A 67 7.37 -20.53 13.53
N TYR A 68 8.44 -20.93 12.85
CA TYR A 68 9.33 -19.98 12.16
C TYR A 68 8.66 -19.27 11.00
N SER A 69 7.86 -19.98 10.20
CA SER A 69 7.08 -19.36 9.12
C SER A 69 6.10 -18.31 9.67
N PHE A 70 5.42 -18.60 10.79
CA PHE A 70 4.59 -17.63 11.48
C PHE A 70 5.38 -16.47 12.10
N ALA A 71 6.58 -16.71 12.61
CA ALA A 71 7.45 -15.65 13.13
C ALA A 71 7.84 -14.65 12.03
N ILE A 72 8.10 -15.14 10.81
CA ILE A 72 8.34 -14.29 9.64
C ILE A 72 7.06 -13.54 9.26
N PHE A 73 5.91 -14.21 9.24
CA PHE A 73 4.63 -13.54 9.01
C PHE A 73 4.36 -12.42 10.02
N ALA A 74 4.72 -12.62 11.29
CA ALA A 74 4.56 -11.63 12.35
C ALA A 74 5.36 -10.34 12.08
N LEU A 75 6.54 -10.43 11.45
CA LEU A 75 7.33 -9.26 11.05
C LEU A 75 6.56 -8.33 10.10
N ALA A 76 5.63 -8.88 9.31
CA ALA A 76 4.82 -8.09 8.40
C ALA A 76 3.87 -7.12 9.14
N PHE A 77 3.46 -7.44 10.38
CA PHE A 77 2.69 -6.54 11.23
C PHE A 77 3.52 -5.37 11.76
N ILE A 78 4.84 -5.53 11.90
CA ILE A 78 5.78 -4.46 12.28
C ILE A 78 6.16 -3.62 11.04
N ALA A 79 6.24 -4.25 9.87
CA ALA A 79 6.49 -3.55 8.62
C ALA A 79 5.38 -2.51 8.29
N ARG A 80 4.11 -2.79 8.65
CA ARG A 80 2.99 -1.86 8.43
C ARG A 80 3.13 -0.49 9.12
N PRO A 81 3.35 -0.38 10.44
CA PRO A 81 3.54 0.92 11.09
C PRO A 81 4.80 1.62 10.57
N PHE A 82 5.86 0.87 10.29
CA PHE A 82 7.07 1.43 9.69
C PHE A 82 6.81 2.02 8.29
N GLY A 83 6.14 1.27 7.42
CA GLY A 83 5.70 1.72 6.11
C GLY A 83 4.80 2.94 6.21
N THR A 84 3.88 2.97 7.16
CA THR A 84 2.99 4.13 7.39
C THR A 84 3.79 5.40 7.69
N VAL A 85 4.77 5.32 8.59
CA VAL A 85 5.64 6.46 8.93
C VAL A 85 6.47 6.90 7.72
N LEU A 86 7.04 5.94 6.99
CA LEU A 86 7.85 6.22 5.80
C LEU A 86 7.03 6.89 4.69
N PHE A 87 5.87 6.32 4.35
CA PHE A 87 4.97 6.88 3.34
C PHE A 87 4.37 8.23 3.76
N MET A 88 4.24 8.49 5.07
CA MET A 88 3.82 9.80 5.58
C MET A 88 4.93 10.85 5.46
N ALA A 89 6.20 10.46 5.65
CA ALA A 89 7.34 11.32 5.38
C ALA A 89 7.48 11.64 3.87
N ILE A 90 7.29 10.64 3.01
CA ILE A 90 7.30 10.81 1.55
C ILE A 90 6.16 11.72 1.09
N ASP A 91 4.94 11.54 1.61
CA ASP A 91 3.79 12.41 1.31
C ASP A 91 4.06 13.87 1.68
N ARG A 92 4.69 14.10 2.83
CA ARG A 92 5.07 15.44 3.29
C ARG A 92 6.17 16.07 2.44
N ALA A 93 7.07 15.27 1.87
CA ALA A 93 8.22 15.76 1.09
C ALA A 93 7.94 15.90 -0.42
N TYR A 94 7.15 15.00 -1.01
CA TYR A 94 6.95 14.89 -2.47
C TYR A 94 5.48 15.00 -2.91
N GLY A 95 4.54 15.13 -1.97
CA GLY A 95 3.12 15.30 -2.24
C GLY A 95 2.36 13.99 -2.54
N ARG A 96 1.02 14.12 -2.61
CA ARG A 96 0.08 12.98 -2.72
C ARG A 96 0.24 12.15 -4.01
N GLY A 97 0.61 12.78 -5.13
CA GLY A 97 0.78 12.10 -6.41
C GLY A 97 1.93 11.08 -6.39
N ALA A 98 3.11 11.49 -5.89
CA ALA A 98 4.26 10.61 -5.77
C ALA A 98 4.00 9.43 -4.82
N LYS A 99 3.29 9.68 -3.71
CA LYS A 99 2.88 8.63 -2.76
C LYS A 99 2.02 7.56 -3.43
N LEU A 100 1.02 7.96 -4.21
CA LEU A 100 0.11 7.02 -4.88
C LEU A 100 0.81 6.21 -5.97
N THR A 101 1.70 6.82 -6.75
CA THR A 101 2.47 6.09 -7.75
C THR A 101 3.41 5.07 -7.11
N ILE A 102 4.13 5.44 -6.05
CA ILE A 102 5.01 4.49 -5.34
C ILE A 102 4.18 3.35 -4.72
N ALA A 103 3.01 3.65 -4.13
CA ALA A 103 2.14 2.62 -3.59
C ALA A 103 1.63 1.64 -4.66
N LEU A 104 1.32 2.14 -5.87
CA LEU A 104 0.88 1.30 -6.99
C LEU A 104 1.98 0.37 -7.52
N PHE A 105 3.24 0.82 -7.54
CA PHE A 105 4.37 -0.01 -8.00
C PHE A 105 4.88 -1.00 -6.95
N LEU A 106 4.59 -0.74 -5.68
CA LEU A 106 5.04 -1.58 -4.56
C LEU A 106 4.05 -2.69 -4.22
N LEU A 107 2.78 -2.50 -4.59
CA LEU A 107 1.75 -3.54 -4.68
C LEU A 107 2.03 -4.46 -5.87
#